data_AF-A0A6I5WB37-F1
#
_entry.id   AF-A0A6I5WB37-F1
#
_cell.length_a   1.000
_cell.length_b   1.000
_cell.length_c   1.000
_cell.angle_alpha   90.00
_cell.angle_beta   90.00
_cell.angle_gamma   90.00
#
_symmetry.space_group_name_H-M   'P 1'
#
loop_
_entity.id
_entity.type
_entity.pdbx_description
1 polymer ?
#
loop_
_entity_poly.entity_id
_entity_poly.type
_entity_poly.pdbx_seq_one_letter_code
_entity_poly.pdbx_strand_id
1 'polypeptide(L)'
;MTATHDIPVHLAGRPRTGGLVVPWSTPATSTKLHLFGKLTDLSQYRCLTRTLCQVCGNRLGQLAVLFARESDLTCQCTAPAVCPPCASYSSRACPMPG
;
A
#
# COMPACT_ATOMS: atom_id res chain seq x y z
N MET A 1 -1.01 23.07 -2.41
CA MET A 1 -1.86 22.53 -3.49
C MET A 1 -1.69 21.02 -3.49
N THR A 2 -2.69 20.26 -3.07
CA THR A 2 -2.64 18.79 -3.08
C THR A 2 -2.81 18.31 -4.52
N ALA A 3 -1.78 17.68 -5.09
CA ALA A 3 -1.86 17.09 -6.42
C ALA A 3 -3.00 16.07 -6.46
N THR A 4 -3.95 16.26 -7.38
CA THR A 4 -5.04 15.31 -7.60
C THR A 4 -4.49 14.16 -8.42
N HIS A 5 -4.11 13.08 -7.75
CA HIS A 5 -3.70 11.86 -8.42
C HIS A 5 -4.95 11.11 -8.88
N ASP A 6 -5.02 10.74 -10.16
CA ASP A 6 -6.10 9.91 -10.67
C ASP A 6 -6.19 8.62 -9.85
N ILE A 7 -7.27 8.50 -9.08
CA ILE A 7 -7.52 7.35 -8.21
C ILE A 7 -8.07 6.22 -9.08
N PRO A 8 -7.42 5.04 -9.11
CA PRO A 8 -7.96 3.88 -9.79
C PRO A 8 -9.38 3.55 -9.33
N VAL A 9 -10.28 3.18 -10.25
CA VAL A 9 -11.70 2.95 -9.96
C VAL A 9 -11.94 1.95 -8.81
N HIS A 10 -11.12 0.90 -8.73
CA HIS A 10 -11.22 -0.11 -7.68
C HIS A 10 -10.80 0.39 -6.28
N LEU A 11 -10.22 1.60 -6.19
CA LEU A 11 -9.89 2.30 -4.95
C LEU A 11 -10.90 3.42 -4.63
N ALA A 12 -11.91 3.67 -5.46
CA ALA A 12 -12.83 4.80 -5.28
C ALA A 12 -13.59 4.77 -3.93
N GLY A 13 -13.90 3.58 -3.41
CA GLY A 13 -14.54 3.40 -2.11
C GLY A 13 -13.58 3.36 -0.91
N ARG A 14 -12.27 3.50 -1.11
CA ARG A 14 -11.29 3.44 -0.03
C ARG A 14 -11.22 4.77 0.73
N PRO A 15 -10.94 4.75 2.05
CA PRO A 15 -10.70 5.96 2.82
C PRO A 15 -9.55 6.78 2.24
N ARG A 16 -9.62 8.10 2.42
CA ARG A 16 -8.60 9.05 1.95
C ARG A 16 -8.09 9.92 3.09
N THR A 17 -6.82 10.27 3.05
CA THR A 17 -6.18 11.20 3.99
C THR A 17 -5.18 12.05 3.22
N GLY A 18 -5.25 13.38 3.36
CA GLY A 18 -4.38 14.29 2.59
C GLY A 18 -4.54 14.17 1.07
N GLY A 19 -5.71 13.75 0.59
CA GLY A 19 -5.98 13.49 -0.83
C GLY A 19 -5.52 12.13 -1.36
N LEU A 20 -4.74 11.38 -0.57
CA LEU A 20 -4.21 10.06 -0.92
C LEU A 20 -5.13 8.93 -0.44
N VAL A 21 -5.17 7.83 -1.19
CA VAL A 21 -5.84 6.59 -0.77
C VAL A 21 -5.07 6.00 0.41
N VAL A 22 -5.80 5.67 1.48
CA VAL A 22 -5.26 4.88 2.58
C VAL A 22 -5.08 3.43 2.07
N PRO A 23 -3.91 2.79 2.19
CA PRO A 23 -3.71 1.37 1.87
C PRO A 23 -4.51 0.40 2.76
N TRP A 24 -4.92 -0.76 2.23
CA TRP A 24 -5.69 -1.77 2.96
C TRP A 24 -4.93 -2.29 4.19
N SER A 25 -3.61 -2.39 4.07
CA SER A 25 -2.73 -2.80 5.15
C SER A 25 -2.51 -1.74 6.24
N THR A 26 -2.89 -0.49 6.00
CA THR A 26 -2.60 0.62 6.92
C THR A 26 -3.45 0.52 8.19
N PRO A 27 -2.82 0.43 9.38
CA PRO A 27 -3.56 0.44 10.63
C PRO A 27 -4.23 1.78 10.89
N ALA A 28 -5.33 1.71 11.63
CA ALA A 28 -5.99 2.88 12.19
C ALA A 28 -5.94 2.81 13.72
N THR A 29 -5.78 3.96 14.37
CA THR A 29 -5.97 4.06 15.82
C THR A 29 -7.44 3.83 16.19
N SER A 30 -7.75 3.67 17.49
CA SER A 30 -9.12 3.67 18.00
C SER A 30 -9.91 4.93 17.60
N THR A 31 -9.21 6.05 17.41
CA THR A 31 -9.74 7.34 16.93
C THR A 31 -9.80 7.46 15.41
N LYS A 32 -9.60 6.37 14.65
CA LYS A 32 -9.61 6.30 13.18
C LYS A 32 -8.50 7.11 12.48
N LEU A 33 -7.42 7.46 13.18
CA LEU A 33 -6.25 8.05 12.56
C LEU A 33 -5.45 6.96 11.81
N HIS A 34 -5.24 7.13 10.51
CA HIS A 34 -4.48 6.20 9.69
C HIS A 34 -2.97 6.45 9.81
N LEU A 35 -2.23 5.40 10.15
CA LEU A 35 -0.78 5.47 10.38
C LEU A 35 -0.01 5.04 9.12
N PHE A 36 0.15 5.96 8.18
CA PHE A 36 0.90 5.72 6.94
C PHE A 36 2.35 5.27 7.21
N GLY A 37 2.88 4.42 6.33
CA GLY A 37 4.23 3.86 6.47
C GLY A 37 4.35 2.78 7.56
N LYS A 38 3.29 2.50 8.32
CA LYS A 38 3.25 1.37 9.26
C LYS A 38 2.47 0.20 8.68
N LEU A 39 2.97 -0.99 8.95
CA LEU A 39 2.29 -2.26 8.75
C LEU A 39 2.09 -2.91 10.12
N THR A 40 0.99 -3.63 10.27
CA THR A 40 0.79 -4.53 11.43
C THR A 40 1.14 -5.95 11.05
N ASP A 41 1.61 -6.74 12.02
CA ASP A 41 1.88 -8.17 11.83
C ASP A 41 0.69 -8.89 11.21
N LEU A 42 -0.53 -8.57 11.65
CA LEU A 42 -1.76 -9.16 11.11
C LEU A 42 -1.97 -8.79 9.63
N SER A 43 -1.80 -7.51 9.26
CA SER A 43 -1.95 -7.08 7.87
C SER A 43 -0.88 -7.70 6.96
N GLN A 44 0.37 -7.77 7.44
CA GLN A 44 1.48 -8.39 6.73
C GLN A 44 1.26 -9.89 6.56
N TYR A 45 0.91 -10.59 7.63
CA TYR A 45 0.56 -12.01 7.60
C TYR A 45 -0.55 -12.30 6.58
N ARG A 46 -1.62 -11.49 6.57
CA ARG A 46 -2.72 -11.66 5.62
C ARG A 46 -2.30 -11.39 4.18
N CYS A 47 -1.53 -10.33 3.91
CA CYS A 47 -1.04 -10.06 2.56
C CYS A 47 -0.19 -11.21 2.03
N LEU A 48 0.70 -11.75 2.85
CA LEU A 48 1.62 -12.83 2.46
C LEU A 48 0.88 -14.15 2.28
N THR A 49 0.11 -14.59 3.27
CA THR A 49 -0.55 -15.91 3.26
C THR A 49 -1.74 -16.00 2.30
N ARG A 50 -2.37 -14.87 1.97
CA ARG A 50 -3.53 -14.83 1.06
C ARG A 50 -3.21 -14.18 -0.28
N THR A 51 -1.94 -13.85 -0.51
CA THR A 51 -1.46 -13.26 -1.77
C THR A 51 -2.26 -12.01 -2.14
N LEU A 52 -2.40 -11.08 -1.18
CA LEU A 52 -3.19 -9.85 -1.35
C LEU A 52 -2.32 -8.64 -1.64
N CYS A 53 -2.84 -7.74 -2.47
CA CYS A 53 -2.28 -6.41 -2.66
C CYS A 53 -2.41 -5.60 -1.36
N GLN A 54 -1.30 -5.07 -0.84
CA GLN A 54 -1.34 -4.28 0.40
C GLN A 54 -2.12 -2.95 0.27
N VAL A 55 -2.34 -2.44 -0.94
CA VAL A 55 -3.07 -1.19 -1.17
C VAL A 55 -4.58 -1.40 -1.30
N CYS A 56 -5.01 -2.29 -2.20
CA CYS A 56 -6.45 -2.50 -2.44
C CYS A 56 -7.06 -3.69 -1.67
N GLY A 57 -6.25 -4.62 -1.16
CA GLY A 57 -6.74 -5.84 -0.50
C GLY A 57 -7.24 -6.95 -1.44
N ASN A 58 -7.20 -6.74 -2.76
CA ASN A 58 -7.56 -7.77 -3.74
C ASN A 58 -6.45 -8.82 -3.86
N ARG A 59 -6.81 -10.05 -4.28
CA ARG A 59 -5.82 -11.08 -4.64
C ARG A 59 -4.92 -10.58 -5.79
N LEU A 60 -3.64 -10.85 -5.67
CA LEU A 60 -2.66 -10.60 -6.73
C LEU A 60 -2.81 -11.66 -7.82
N GLY A 61 -2.55 -11.24 -9.06
CA GLY A 61 -2.46 -12.14 -10.21
C GLY A 61 -1.03 -12.63 -10.43
N GLN A 62 -0.69 -12.92 -11.68
CA GLN A 62 0.65 -13.37 -12.08
C GLN A 62 1.74 -12.31 -11.91
N LEU A 63 1.36 -11.02 -11.84
CA LEU A 63 2.28 -9.91 -11.69
C LEU A 63 2.05 -9.20 -10.36
N ALA A 64 3.16 -8.95 -9.66
CA ALA A 64 3.22 -8.29 -8.37
C ALA A 64 4.42 -7.34 -8.36
N VAL A 65 4.25 -6.18 -7.73
CA VAL A 65 5.31 -5.17 -7.57
C VAL A 65 5.65 -5.06 -6.09
N LEU A 66 6.95 -5.02 -5.79
CA LEU A 66 7.47 -4.78 -4.45
C LEU A 66 8.10 -3.40 -4.43
N PHE A 67 7.69 -2.57 -3.47
CA PHE A 67 8.44 -1.36 -3.12
C PHE A 67 9.36 -1.72 -1.97
N ALA A 68 10.66 -1.58 -2.19
CA ALA A 68 11.69 -1.88 -1.21
C ALA A 68 12.72 -0.75 -1.23
N ARG A 69 13.21 -0.39 -0.04
CA ARG A 69 14.42 0.41 0.14
C ARG A 69 15.62 -0.53 0.08
N GLU A 70 16.80 0.03 -0.17
CA GLU A 70 18.04 -0.75 -0.17
C GLU A 70 18.24 -1.51 1.16
N SER A 71 17.91 -0.87 2.30
CA SER A 71 17.97 -1.51 3.62
C SER A 71 17.06 -2.72 3.78
N ASP A 72 15.94 -2.77 3.05
CA ASP A 72 14.98 -3.87 3.12
C ASP A 72 15.56 -5.14 2.47
N LEU A 73 16.42 -4.98 1.46
CA LEU A 73 17.08 -6.07 0.75
C LEU A 73 18.08 -6.82 1.65
N THR A 74 18.86 -6.08 2.44
CA THR A 74 19.84 -6.67 3.38
C THR A 74 19.16 -7.50 4.46
N CYS A 75 17.99 -7.06 4.90
CA CYS A 75 17.21 -7.74 5.95
C CYS A 75 16.32 -8.87 5.41
N GLN A 76 16.34 -9.15 4.10
CA GLN A 76 15.38 -10.05 3.43
C GLN A 76 13.92 -9.73 3.79
N CYS A 77 13.65 -8.48 4.17
CA CYS A 77 12.34 -8.04 4.61
C CYS A 77 11.56 -7.57 3.39
N THR A 78 10.66 -8.42 2.90
CA THR A 78 9.78 -8.02 1.81
C THR A 78 8.57 -7.29 2.37
N ALA A 79 8.45 -5.99 2.09
CA ALA A 79 7.15 -5.32 2.18
C ALA A 79 6.13 -6.13 1.36
N PRO A 80 4.86 -6.24 1.78
CA PRO A 80 3.91 -7.04 1.03
C PRO A 80 3.69 -6.49 -0.39
N ALA A 81 3.41 -7.37 -1.34
CA ALA A 81 3.31 -7.00 -2.74
C ALA A 81 2.09 -6.10 -3.07
N VAL A 82 2.19 -5.43 -4.21
CA VAL A 82 1.21 -4.49 -4.75
C VAL A 82 0.80 -4.94 -6.17
N CYS A 83 -0.47 -4.83 -6.53
CA CYS A 83 -0.89 -5.09 -7.90
C CYS A 83 -0.43 -3.94 -8.84
N PRO A 84 -0.22 -4.19 -10.14
CA PRO A 84 0.31 -3.17 -11.06
C PRO A 84 -0.47 -1.84 -11.08
N PRO A 85 -1.83 -1.82 -11.06
CA PRO A 85 -2.58 -0.57 -10.99
C PRO A 85 -2.33 0.22 -9.70
N CYS A 86 -2.25 -0.46 -8.56
CA CYS A 86 -1.95 0.17 -7.27
C CYS A 86 -0.48 0.64 -7.23
N ALA A 87 0.46 -0.09 -7.81
CA ALA A 87 1.86 0.32 -7.90
C ALA A 87 2.01 1.59 -8.75
N SER A 88 1.35 1.64 -9.91
CA SER A 88 1.33 2.83 -10.77
C SER A 88 0.75 4.05 -10.08
N TYR A 89 -0.31 3.88 -9.29
CA TYR A 89 -0.86 4.95 -8.47
C TYR A 89 0.12 5.38 -7.37
N SER A 90 0.63 4.44 -6.58
CA SER A 90 1.52 4.71 -5.45
C SER A 90 2.83 5.35 -5.85
N SER A 91 3.41 4.99 -7.00
CA SER A 91 4.66 5.60 -7.48
C SER A 91 4.53 7.07 -7.86
N ARG A 92 3.33 7.51 -8.25
CA ARG A 92 3.03 8.93 -8.49
C ARG A 92 2.64 9.64 -7.20
N ALA A 93 1.83 8.97 -6.38
CA ALA A 93 1.11 9.59 -5.27
C ALA A 93 1.90 9.66 -3.96
N CYS A 94 2.83 8.74 -3.73
CA CYS A 94 3.67 8.71 -2.54
C CYS A 94 5.09 9.19 -2.90
N PRO A 95 5.66 10.17 -2.18
CA PRO A 95 7.08 10.48 -2.30
C PRO A 95 7.85 9.29 -1.73
N MET A 96 8.35 8.43 -2.60
CA MET A 96 9.32 7.41 -2.20
C MET A 96 10.65 8.13 -2.02
N PRO A 97 11.24 8.17 -0.81
CA PRO A 97 12.62 8.61 -0.70
C PRO A 97 13.46 7.64 -1.52
N GLY A 98 14.20 8.20 -2.49
CA GLY A 98 15.22 7.47 -3.24
C GLY A 98 16.41 7.09 -2.38
#